data_AF-A0A1Q7IHF5-F1
#
_entry.id   AF-A0A1Q7IHF5-F1
#
_cell.length_a   1.000
_cell.length_b   1.000
_cell.length_c   1.000
_cell.angle_alpha   90.00
_cell.angle_beta   90.00
_cell.angle_gamma   90.00
#
_symmetry.space_group_name_H-M   'P 1'
#
loop_
_entity.id
_entity.type
_entity.pdbx_description
1 polymer ?
#
loop_
_entity_poly.entity_id
_entity_poly.type
_entity_poly.pdbx_seq_one_letter_code
_entity_poly.pdbx_strand_id
1 'polypeptide(L)'
;MSLSIGAISLVLTNAQSSTVSDINRNVLEFLFVFLLLITSWIIYTSDMSVLPIETRLVTFLNVVLLILVAIFPYLFDQVVSTFNPDSVQEYASILFTADLAGTLVIMATFAHIIAREEEHLVDGEIMIRFRTARNRMSVLTVVVLLSLATPWDWLFLGVHVRLLVWYVPIVSFWVNRMARSPFSYSSSARQG
;
A
#
# COMPACT_ATOMS: atom_id res chain seq x y z
N MET A 1 14.55 -0.93 -10.36
CA MET A 1 14.37 -2.10 -11.25
C MET A 1 12.90 -2.49 -11.41
N SER A 2 12.07 -2.57 -10.35
CA SER A 2 10.62 -2.88 -10.51
C SER A 2 9.83 -1.84 -11.32
N LEU A 3 10.20 -0.56 -11.25
CA LEU A 3 9.64 0.52 -12.08
C LEU A 3 9.73 0.25 -13.61
N SER A 4 10.76 -0.47 -14.06
CA SER A 4 10.95 -0.77 -15.48
C SER A 4 9.95 -1.82 -15.96
N ILE A 5 9.61 -2.81 -15.14
CA ILE A 5 8.69 -3.90 -15.51
C ILE A 5 7.26 -3.37 -15.73
N GLY A 6 6.79 -2.49 -14.85
CA GLY A 6 5.48 -1.83 -15.03
C GLY A 6 5.43 -0.94 -16.28
N ALA A 7 6.51 -0.20 -16.56
CA ALA A 7 6.61 0.61 -17.79
C ALA A 7 6.69 -0.26 -19.07
N ILE A 8 7.36 -1.42 -19.00
CA ILE A 8 7.46 -2.38 -20.12
C ILE A 8 6.10 -3.04 -20.40
N SER A 9 5.31 -3.41 -19.38
CA SER A 9 3.94 -3.91 -19.61
C SER A 9 3.09 -2.87 -20.35
N LEU A 10 3.22 -1.59 -19.97
CA LEU A 10 2.52 -0.48 -20.61
C LEU A 10 2.96 -0.25 -22.06
N VAL A 11 4.24 -0.46 -22.40
CA VAL A 11 4.73 -0.35 -23.78
C VAL A 11 4.32 -1.54 -24.65
N LEU A 12 4.32 -2.76 -24.09
CA LEU A 12 3.96 -3.98 -24.82
C LEU A 12 2.44 -4.10 -25.10
N THR A 13 1.60 -3.63 -24.17
CA THR A 13 0.13 -3.61 -24.36
C THR A 13 -0.34 -2.55 -25.37
N ASN A 14 0.44 -1.48 -25.59
CA ASN A 14 0.15 -0.42 -26.56
C ASN A 14 0.53 -0.77 -28.02
N ALA A 15 0.89 -2.03 -28.32
CA ALA A 15 1.19 -2.47 -29.69
C ALA A 15 -0.06 -2.69 -30.57
N GLN A 16 -1.27 -2.53 -30.01
CA GLN A 16 -2.53 -2.52 -30.76
C GLN A 16 -3.13 -1.11 -30.78
N SER A 17 -4.08 -0.84 -31.68
CA SER A 17 -4.64 0.51 -31.87
C SER A 17 -5.35 1.01 -30.59
N SER A 18 -4.60 1.66 -29.72
CA SER A 18 -5.11 2.22 -28.47
C SER A 18 -5.99 3.42 -28.78
N THR A 19 -7.21 3.43 -28.26
CA THR A 19 -8.08 4.60 -28.27
C THR A 19 -7.59 5.60 -27.24
N VAL A 20 -7.94 6.89 -27.37
CA VAL A 20 -7.64 7.92 -26.34
C VAL A 20 -8.17 7.50 -24.96
N SER A 21 -9.31 6.83 -24.91
CA SER A 21 -9.88 6.28 -23.67
C SER A 21 -8.98 5.22 -23.02
N ASP A 22 -8.36 4.36 -23.83
CA ASP A 22 -7.50 3.27 -23.35
C ASP A 22 -6.21 3.85 -22.76
N ILE A 23 -5.64 4.88 -23.39
CA ILE A 23 -4.46 5.59 -22.88
C ILE A 23 -4.77 6.21 -21.50
N ASN A 24 -5.88 6.93 -21.37
CA ASN A 24 -6.26 7.57 -20.10
C ASN A 24 -6.44 6.54 -18.99
N ARG A 25 -7.11 5.41 -19.29
CA ARG A 25 -7.28 4.31 -18.36
C ARG A 25 -5.94 3.72 -17.92
N ASN A 26 -5.06 3.39 -18.86
CA ASN A 26 -3.74 2.82 -18.58
C ASN A 26 -2.88 3.75 -17.72
N VAL A 27 -2.96 5.07 -17.95
CA VAL A 27 -2.27 6.07 -17.11
C VAL A 27 -2.83 6.06 -15.68
N LEU A 28 -4.15 5.99 -15.51
CA LEU A 28 -4.76 5.94 -14.17
C LEU A 28 -4.37 4.65 -13.42
N GLU A 29 -4.40 3.51 -14.11
CA GLU A 29 -3.95 2.21 -13.59
C GLU A 29 -2.47 2.24 -13.17
N PHE A 30 -1.61 2.83 -13.99
CA PHE A 30 -0.21 3.04 -13.65
C PHE A 30 -0.05 3.94 -12.42
N LEU A 31 -0.75 5.07 -12.37
CA LEU A 31 -0.69 5.98 -11.23
C LEU A 31 -1.16 5.30 -9.94
N PHE A 32 -2.17 4.44 -10.01
CA PHE A 32 -2.62 3.65 -8.87
C PHE A 32 -1.52 2.74 -8.32
N VAL A 33 -0.92 1.90 -9.16
CA VAL A 33 0.16 0.99 -8.74
C VAL A 33 1.37 1.78 -8.25
N PHE A 34 1.71 2.87 -8.92
CA PHE A 34 2.80 3.75 -8.51
C PHE A 34 2.55 4.35 -7.12
N LEU A 35 1.31 4.80 -6.85
CA LEU A 35 0.92 5.33 -5.54
C LEU A 35 1.00 4.27 -4.44
N LEU A 36 0.62 3.02 -4.72
CA LEU A 36 0.81 1.91 -3.78
C LEU A 36 2.30 1.69 -3.49
N LEU A 37 3.13 1.61 -4.54
CA LEU A 37 4.57 1.37 -4.41
C LEU A 37 5.26 2.47 -3.59
N ILE A 38 5.01 3.74 -3.91
CA ILE A 38 5.62 4.85 -3.19
C ILE A 38 5.11 4.93 -1.75
N THR A 39 3.83 4.64 -1.50
CA THR A 39 3.27 4.64 -0.14
C THR A 39 3.93 3.56 0.70
N SER A 40 3.99 2.33 0.20
CA SER A 40 4.67 1.22 0.88
C SER A 40 6.15 1.53 1.11
N TRP A 41 6.83 2.11 0.13
CA TRP A 41 8.24 2.49 0.26
C TRP A 41 8.47 3.57 1.32
N ILE A 42 7.64 4.62 1.39
CA ILE A 42 7.77 5.66 2.42
C ILE A 42 7.53 5.08 3.83
N ILE A 43 6.51 4.22 4.00
CA ILE A 43 6.25 3.58 5.30
C ILE A 43 7.43 2.70 5.70
N TYR A 44 7.88 1.85 4.78
CA TYR A 44 9.02 0.96 4.99
C TYR A 44 10.29 1.71 5.39
N THR A 45 10.68 2.74 4.63
CA THR A 45 11.89 3.52 4.93
C THR A 45 11.77 4.27 6.25
N SER A 46 10.59 4.78 6.58
CA SER A 46 10.31 5.40 7.89
C SER A 46 10.53 4.41 9.03
N ASP A 47 10.00 3.20 8.92
CA ASP A 47 10.12 2.17 9.97
C ASP A 47 11.55 1.63 10.07
N MET A 48 12.24 1.40 8.94
CA MET A 48 13.62 0.90 8.94
C MET A 48 14.64 1.92 9.45
N SER A 49 14.38 3.22 9.30
CA SER A 49 15.31 4.27 9.75
C SER A 49 15.52 4.32 11.27
N VAL A 50 14.62 3.69 12.04
CA VAL A 50 14.61 3.73 13.51
C VAL A 50 14.80 2.35 14.15
N LEU A 51 14.94 1.28 13.36
CA LEU A 51 15.16 -0.05 13.91
C LEU A 51 16.56 -0.12 14.55
N PRO A 52 16.66 -0.37 15.86
CA PRO A 52 17.93 -0.26 16.58
C PRO A 52 18.92 -1.39 16.25
N ILE A 53 18.46 -2.57 15.81
CA ILE A 53 19.31 -3.73 15.52
C ILE A 53 18.75 -4.56 14.34
N GLU A 54 19.62 -4.94 13.40
CA GLU A 54 19.30 -5.92 12.36
C GLU A 54 19.21 -7.34 12.96
N THR A 55 17.99 -7.81 13.24
CA THR A 55 17.76 -9.19 13.67
C THR A 55 17.46 -10.10 12.46
N ARG A 56 17.73 -11.41 12.59
CA ARG A 56 17.43 -12.39 11.53
C ARG A 56 15.96 -12.37 11.09
N LEU A 57 15.04 -12.11 12.04
CA LEU A 57 13.61 -11.99 11.76
C LEU A 57 13.30 -10.73 10.95
N VAL A 58 13.88 -9.58 11.31
CA VAL A 58 13.72 -8.33 10.54
C VAL A 58 14.25 -8.49 9.12
N THR A 59 15.43 -9.10 8.94
CA THR A 59 16.00 -9.36 7.61
C THR A 59 15.09 -10.29 6.79
N PHE A 60 14.58 -11.37 7.40
CA PHE A 60 13.65 -12.29 6.73
C PHE A 60 12.36 -11.58 6.29
N LEU A 61 11.71 -10.84 7.20
CA LEU A 61 10.50 -10.08 6.90
C LEU A 61 10.74 -9.03 5.82
N ASN A 62 11.93 -8.42 5.80
CA ASN A 62 12.29 -7.46 4.77
C ASN A 62 12.39 -8.13 3.38
N VAL A 63 13.05 -9.28 3.28
CA VAL A 63 13.12 -10.03 2.02
C VAL A 63 11.72 -10.43 1.54
N VAL A 64 10.86 -10.92 2.43
CA VAL A 64 9.48 -11.26 2.09
C VAL A 64 8.71 -10.02 1.63
N LEU A 65 8.83 -8.89 2.33
CA LEU A 65 8.18 -7.63 1.95
C LEU A 65 8.63 -7.18 0.55
N LEU A 66 9.92 -7.26 0.25
CA LEU A 66 10.45 -6.89 -1.06
C LEU A 66 9.90 -7.79 -2.18
N ILE A 67 9.68 -9.08 -1.91
CA ILE A 67 9.04 -10.01 -2.85
C ILE A 67 7.57 -9.60 -3.09
N LEU A 68 6.81 -9.39 -2.02
CA LEU A 68 5.40 -8.97 -2.10
C LEU A 68 5.26 -7.69 -2.93
N VAL A 69 6.00 -6.65 -2.56
CA VAL A 69 5.97 -5.35 -3.26
C VAL A 69 6.45 -5.45 -4.71
N ALA A 70 7.37 -6.36 -5.03
CA ALA A 70 7.84 -6.57 -6.40
C ALA A 70 6.79 -7.22 -7.31
N ILE A 71 5.87 -8.01 -6.74
CA ILE A 71 4.82 -8.72 -7.48
C ILE A 71 3.58 -7.83 -7.72
N PHE A 72 3.39 -6.76 -6.94
CA PHE A 72 2.29 -5.79 -7.08
C PHE A 72 1.97 -5.40 -8.53
N PRO A 73 2.94 -4.93 -9.35
CA PRO A 73 2.62 -4.45 -10.69
C PRO A 73 2.12 -5.56 -11.60
N TYR A 74 2.69 -6.76 -11.46
CA TYR A 74 2.29 -7.92 -12.25
C TYR A 74 0.88 -8.37 -11.88
N LEU A 75 0.60 -8.58 -10.59
CA LEU A 75 -0.74 -9.02 -10.18
C LEU A 75 -1.79 -7.98 -10.53
N PHE A 76 -1.51 -6.69 -10.34
CA PHE A 76 -2.45 -5.64 -10.71
C PHE A 76 -2.74 -5.62 -12.21
N ASP A 77 -1.72 -5.73 -13.06
CA ASP A 77 -1.88 -5.83 -14.51
C ASP A 77 -2.79 -7.00 -14.90
N GLN A 78 -2.62 -8.17 -14.27
CA GLN A 78 -3.48 -9.33 -14.50
C GLN A 78 -4.93 -9.10 -14.06
N VAL A 79 -5.15 -8.32 -13.00
CA VAL A 79 -6.49 -7.95 -12.51
C VAL A 79 -7.23 -7.05 -13.49
N VAL A 80 -6.57 -6.02 -14.01
CA VAL A 80 -7.24 -4.96 -14.77
C VAL A 80 -7.21 -5.19 -16.29
N SER A 81 -6.34 -6.08 -16.79
CA SER A 81 -6.24 -6.36 -18.21
C SER A 81 -7.55 -6.89 -18.80
N THR A 82 -8.12 -6.16 -19.75
CA THR A 82 -9.34 -6.58 -20.48
C THR A 82 -9.11 -7.76 -21.41
N PHE A 83 -7.85 -8.13 -21.64
CA PHE A 83 -7.49 -9.31 -22.43
C PHE A 83 -7.62 -10.59 -21.61
N ASN A 84 -7.65 -10.49 -20.28
CA ASN A 84 -7.82 -11.63 -19.40
C ASN A 84 -9.31 -12.00 -19.26
N PRO A 85 -9.67 -13.30 -19.29
CA PRO A 85 -11.01 -13.75 -18.91
C PRO A 85 -11.35 -13.37 -17.48
N ASP A 86 -12.64 -13.21 -17.18
CA ASP A 86 -13.13 -12.83 -15.83
C ASP A 86 -12.63 -13.77 -14.73
N SER A 87 -12.49 -15.07 -15.00
CA SER A 87 -11.96 -16.05 -14.04
C SER A 87 -10.49 -15.80 -13.69
N VAL A 88 -9.70 -15.32 -14.65
CA VAL A 88 -8.29 -14.96 -14.44
C VAL A 88 -8.21 -13.64 -13.66
N GLN A 89 -9.02 -12.65 -14.01
CA GLN A 89 -9.07 -11.37 -13.29
C GLN A 89 -9.52 -11.57 -11.83
N GLU A 90 -10.55 -12.40 -11.59
CA GLU A 90 -11.01 -12.76 -10.25
C GLU A 90 -9.89 -13.42 -9.45
N TYR A 91 -9.23 -14.44 -10.02
CA TYR A 91 -8.13 -15.13 -9.34
C TYR A 91 -6.95 -14.19 -9.03
N ALA A 92 -6.55 -13.37 -10.01
CA ALA A 92 -5.52 -12.36 -9.83
C ALA A 92 -5.90 -11.35 -8.74
N SER A 93 -7.18 -10.99 -8.63
CA SER A 93 -7.64 -10.00 -7.65
C SER A 93 -7.65 -10.56 -6.23
N ILE A 94 -7.88 -11.87 -6.07
CA ILE A 94 -7.71 -12.58 -4.81
C ILE A 94 -6.23 -12.58 -4.41
N LEU A 95 -5.33 -12.93 -5.34
CA LEU A 95 -3.89 -12.92 -5.09
C LEU A 95 -3.38 -11.52 -4.74
N PHE A 96 -3.80 -10.50 -5.49
CA PHE A 96 -3.43 -9.10 -5.23
C PHE A 96 -3.91 -8.64 -3.86
N THR A 97 -5.13 -9.01 -3.47
CA THR A 97 -5.67 -8.68 -2.14
C THR A 97 -4.84 -9.35 -1.03
N ALA A 98 -4.46 -10.61 -1.22
CA ALA A 98 -3.61 -11.33 -0.27
C ALA A 98 -2.21 -10.71 -0.16
N ASP A 99 -1.63 -10.31 -1.28
CA ASP A 99 -0.32 -9.67 -1.40
C ASP A 99 -0.30 -8.29 -0.69
N LEU A 100 -1.32 -7.47 -0.96
CA LEU A 100 -1.51 -6.18 -0.29
C LEU A 100 -1.74 -6.34 1.23
N ALA A 101 -2.57 -7.31 1.62
CA ALA A 101 -2.80 -7.62 3.03
C ALA A 101 -1.52 -8.10 3.73
N GLY A 102 -0.75 -8.98 3.09
CA GLY A 102 0.54 -9.47 3.59
C GLY A 102 1.54 -8.33 3.79
N THR A 103 1.61 -7.41 2.84
CA THR A 103 2.44 -6.21 2.93
C THR A 103 2.04 -5.35 4.14
N LEU A 104 0.74 -5.10 4.35
CA LEU A 104 0.23 -4.35 5.50
C LEU A 104 0.53 -5.06 6.84
N VAL A 105 0.45 -6.39 6.89
CA VAL A 105 0.78 -7.19 8.07
C VAL A 105 2.27 -7.07 8.41
N ILE A 106 3.15 -7.18 7.42
CA ILE A 106 4.60 -7.06 7.66
C ILE A 106 4.94 -5.64 8.14
N MET A 107 4.37 -4.61 7.52
CA MET A 107 4.56 -3.23 7.98
C MET A 107 4.03 -3.03 9.41
N ALA A 108 2.85 -3.58 9.75
CA ALA A 108 2.35 -3.57 11.12
C ALA A 108 3.29 -4.31 12.10
N THR A 109 3.94 -5.37 11.64
CA THR A 109 4.91 -6.15 12.41
C THR A 109 6.17 -5.33 12.69
N PHE A 110 6.71 -4.61 11.71
CA PHE A 110 7.83 -3.69 11.95
C PHE A 110 7.46 -2.62 12.97
N ALA A 111 6.31 -1.96 12.82
CA ALA A 111 5.84 -0.99 13.81
C ALA A 111 5.66 -1.61 15.21
N HIS A 112 5.28 -2.89 15.30
CA HIS A 112 5.19 -3.59 16.57
C HIS A 112 6.54 -3.87 17.21
N ILE A 113 7.53 -4.31 16.44
CA ILE A 113 8.90 -4.58 16.90
C ILE A 113 9.50 -3.28 17.44
N ILE A 114 9.43 -2.20 16.68
CA ILE A 114 9.94 -0.87 17.08
C ILE A 114 9.29 -0.42 18.38
N ALA A 115 7.95 -0.51 18.48
CA ALA A 115 7.22 -0.11 19.67
C ALA A 115 7.58 -0.93 20.93
N ARG A 116 8.11 -2.15 20.78
CA ARG A 116 8.58 -2.97 21.90
C ARG A 116 10.03 -2.67 22.27
N GLU A 117 10.89 -2.45 21.29
CA GLU A 117 12.32 -2.17 21.53
C GLU A 117 12.52 -0.77 22.13
N GLU A 118 11.73 0.22 21.69
CA GLU A 118 11.78 1.58 22.25
C GLU A 118 11.15 1.71 23.65
N GLU A 119 10.28 0.78 24.07
CA GLU A 119 9.69 0.76 25.42
C GLU A 119 10.76 0.68 26.52
N HIS A 120 11.96 0.19 26.16
CA HIS A 120 13.10 0.14 27.05
C HIS A 120 14.02 1.37 26.99
N LEU A 121 13.85 2.30 26.03
CA LEU A 121 14.86 3.31 25.70
C LEU A 121 14.35 4.75 25.46
N VAL A 122 13.03 5.00 25.31
CA VAL A 122 12.53 6.29 24.75
C VAL A 122 11.29 6.84 25.48
N ASP A 123 11.14 8.17 25.45
CA ASP A 123 9.97 8.94 25.89
C ASP A 123 8.65 8.42 25.30
N GLY A 124 7.59 8.39 26.13
CA GLY A 124 6.31 7.74 25.81
C GLY A 124 5.58 8.25 24.56
N GLU A 125 5.92 9.44 24.06
CA GLU A 125 5.30 10.04 22.87
C GLU A 125 5.65 9.29 21.57
N ILE A 126 6.90 8.83 21.42
CA ILE A 126 7.33 8.06 20.24
C ILE A 126 6.65 6.67 20.25
N MET A 127 6.54 6.06 21.42
CA MET A 127 5.86 4.79 21.61
C MET A 127 4.37 4.83 21.24
N ILE A 128 3.64 5.90 21.62
CA ILE A 128 2.21 6.07 21.25
C ILE A 128 2.05 6.14 19.73
N ARG A 129 2.99 6.78 19.03
CA ARG A 129 2.97 6.91 17.57
C ARG A 129 3.11 5.57 16.88
N PHE A 130 4.07 4.72 17.27
CA PHE A 130 4.25 3.40 16.67
C PHE A 130 3.12 2.42 16.99
N ARG A 131 2.58 2.46 18.22
CA ARG A 131 1.39 1.68 18.59
C ARG A 131 0.17 2.05 17.74
N THR A 132 -0.02 3.35 17.49
CA THR A 132 -1.09 3.86 16.61
C THR A 132 -0.87 3.45 15.15
N ALA A 133 0.38 3.53 14.67
CA ALA A 133 0.73 3.08 13.31
C ALA A 133 0.44 1.58 13.13
N ARG A 134 0.87 0.73 14.07
CA ARG A 134 0.56 -0.70 14.11
C ARG A 134 -0.95 -0.96 14.05
N ASN A 135 -1.71 -0.38 14.98
CA ASN A 135 -3.15 -0.62 15.05
C ASN A 135 -3.86 -0.18 13.76
N ARG A 136 -3.47 0.96 13.18
CA ARG A 136 -4.01 1.43 11.91
C ARG A 136 -3.73 0.44 10.78
N MET A 137 -2.48 -0.04 10.67
CA MET A 137 -2.12 -1.02 9.63
C MET A 137 -2.89 -2.33 9.81
N SER A 138 -3.04 -2.83 11.03
CA SER A 138 -3.84 -4.02 11.31
C SER A 138 -5.32 -3.85 10.91
N VAL A 139 -5.92 -2.69 11.22
CA VAL A 139 -7.30 -2.38 10.79
C VAL A 139 -7.39 -2.32 9.27
N LEU A 140 -6.44 -1.67 8.60
CA LEU A 140 -6.39 -1.60 7.14
C LEU A 140 -6.23 -2.98 6.49
N THR A 141 -5.42 -3.87 7.07
CA THR A 141 -5.34 -5.28 6.64
C THR A 141 -6.70 -5.94 6.67
N VAL A 142 -7.44 -5.81 7.78
CA VAL A 142 -8.78 -6.40 7.91
C VAL A 142 -9.72 -5.84 6.86
N VAL A 143 -9.72 -4.52 6.64
CA VAL A 143 -10.53 -3.87 5.61
C VAL A 143 -10.20 -4.41 4.21
N VAL A 144 -8.92 -4.55 3.88
CA VAL A 144 -8.48 -5.12 2.59
C VAL A 144 -8.92 -6.58 2.45
N LEU A 145 -8.76 -7.41 3.48
CA LEU A 145 -9.19 -8.81 3.43
C LEU A 145 -10.71 -8.96 3.31
N LEU A 146 -11.49 -8.07 3.94
CA LEU A 146 -12.95 -8.06 3.79
C LEU A 146 -13.39 -7.80 2.34
N SER A 147 -12.55 -7.17 1.52
CA SER A 147 -12.86 -7.00 0.08
C SER A 147 -12.97 -8.32 -0.68
N LEU A 148 -12.39 -9.42 -0.18
CA LEU A 148 -12.56 -10.75 -0.77
C LEU A 148 -14.00 -11.24 -0.73
N ALA A 149 -14.82 -10.75 0.20
CA ALA A 149 -16.25 -11.08 0.26
C ALA A 149 -17.05 -10.47 -0.90
N THR A 150 -16.48 -9.47 -1.58
CA THR A 150 -17.08 -8.81 -2.75
C THR A 150 -16.56 -9.50 -4.00
N PRO A 151 -17.39 -10.05 -4.89
CA PRO A 151 -16.96 -10.56 -6.20
C PRO A 151 -16.26 -9.48 -7.06
N TRP A 152 -15.36 -9.88 -7.97
CA TRP A 152 -14.65 -8.95 -8.84
C TRP A 152 -15.64 -8.16 -9.72
N ASP A 153 -16.60 -8.83 -10.33
CA ASP A 153 -17.61 -8.27 -11.25
C ASP A 153 -18.53 -7.21 -10.61
N TRP A 154 -18.47 -7.04 -9.28
CA TRP A 154 -19.25 -5.99 -8.63
C TRP A 154 -18.68 -4.60 -8.92
N LEU A 155 -19.42 -3.85 -9.73
CA LEU A 155 -19.15 -2.45 -10.07
C LEU A 155 -19.92 -1.47 -9.20
N PHE A 156 -19.26 -0.38 -8.82
CA PHE A 156 -19.85 0.81 -8.22
C PHE A 156 -19.40 2.04 -9.01
N LEU A 157 -20.35 2.81 -9.56
CA LEU A 157 -20.07 3.94 -10.47
C LEU A 157 -19.15 3.57 -11.65
N GLY A 158 -19.24 2.33 -12.15
CA GLY A 158 -18.41 1.83 -13.25
C GLY A 158 -16.99 1.40 -12.85
N VAL A 159 -16.67 1.36 -11.55
CA VAL A 159 -15.37 0.91 -11.02
C VAL A 159 -15.57 -0.33 -10.15
N HIS A 160 -14.68 -1.32 -10.25
CA HIS A 160 -14.72 -2.53 -9.44
C HIS A 160 -14.61 -2.17 -7.95
N VAL A 161 -15.53 -2.66 -7.12
CA VAL A 161 -15.60 -2.30 -5.70
C VAL A 161 -14.31 -2.65 -4.96
N ARG A 162 -13.66 -3.77 -5.32
CA ARG A 162 -12.36 -4.16 -4.75
C ARG A 162 -11.28 -3.09 -4.96
N LEU A 163 -11.22 -2.45 -6.14
CA LEU A 163 -10.27 -1.37 -6.43
C LEU A 163 -10.46 -0.21 -5.44
N LEU A 164 -11.71 0.18 -5.16
CA LEU A 164 -12.02 1.25 -4.21
C LEU A 164 -11.54 0.91 -2.80
N VAL A 165 -11.68 -0.35 -2.37
CA VAL A 165 -11.17 -0.80 -1.06
C VAL A 165 -9.64 -0.77 -1.02
N TRP A 166 -8.96 -1.17 -2.10
CA TRP A 166 -7.50 -1.13 -2.19
C TRP A 166 -6.93 0.29 -2.18
N TYR A 167 -7.73 1.31 -2.49
CA TYR A 167 -7.35 2.73 -2.31
C TYR A 167 -7.32 3.17 -0.84
N VAL A 168 -8.06 2.51 0.06
CA VAL A 168 -8.23 2.96 1.45
C VAL A 168 -6.90 3.08 2.21
N PRO A 169 -5.95 2.12 2.13
CA PRO A 169 -4.65 2.27 2.77
C PRO A 169 -3.85 3.48 2.28
N ILE A 170 -3.90 3.76 0.98
CA ILE A 170 -3.23 4.92 0.36
C ILE A 170 -3.82 6.21 0.93
N VAL A 171 -5.14 6.37 0.84
CA VAL A 171 -5.83 7.58 1.33
C VAL A 171 -5.59 7.77 2.82
N SER A 172 -5.72 6.71 3.60
CA SER A 172 -5.46 6.72 5.05
C SER A 172 -4.05 7.21 5.39
N PHE A 173 -3.03 6.74 4.65
CA PHE A 173 -1.66 7.17 4.82
C PHE A 173 -1.46 8.66 4.50
N TRP A 174 -1.92 9.10 3.33
CA TRP A 174 -1.70 10.48 2.87
C TRP A 174 -2.48 11.50 3.69
N VAL A 175 -3.74 11.22 4.05
CA VAL A 175 -4.54 12.07 4.94
C VAL A 175 -3.85 12.24 6.28
N ASN A 176 -3.38 11.15 6.88
CA ASN A 176 -2.68 11.19 8.16
C ASN A 176 -1.36 11.98 8.06
N ARG A 177 -0.61 11.79 6.97
CA ARG A 177 0.63 12.52 6.72
C ARG A 177 0.40 14.03 6.56
N MET A 178 -0.64 14.44 5.83
CA MET A 178 -0.99 15.85 5.63
C MET A 178 -1.48 16.50 6.92
N ALA A 179 -2.29 15.80 7.72
CA ALA A 179 -2.79 16.28 9.02
C ALA A 179 -1.66 16.52 10.05
N ARG A 180 -0.50 15.86 9.88
CA ARG A 180 0.69 16.02 10.72
C ARG A 180 1.67 17.09 10.23
N SER A 181 1.35 17.82 9.16
CA SER A 181 2.17 18.95 8.71
C SER A 181 2.15 20.10 9.74
N PRO A 182 3.21 20.93 9.86
CA PRO A 182 3.49 21.74 11.05
C PRO A 182 2.59 22.98 11.26
N PHE A 183 1.45 23.09 10.56
CA PHE A 183 0.57 24.26 10.63
C PHE A 183 -0.16 24.45 11.97
N SER A 184 0.13 23.64 12.99
CA SER A 184 -0.46 23.75 14.34
C SER A 184 0.31 24.65 15.33
N TYR A 185 1.34 25.38 14.89
CA TYR A 185 2.01 26.38 15.74
C TYR A 185 1.50 27.80 15.46
N SER A 186 0.24 28.13 15.82
CA SER A 186 -0.16 29.55 15.84
C SER A 186 -1.34 29.95 16.73
N SER A 187 -1.72 29.19 17.76
CA SER A 187 -2.85 29.60 18.64
C SER A 187 -2.55 29.74 20.13
N SER A 188 -1.37 29.40 20.63
CA SER A 188 -1.05 29.53 22.07
C SER A 188 -0.20 30.76 22.46
N ALA A 189 0.20 31.61 21.52
CA ALA A 189 1.06 32.77 21.78
C ALA A 189 0.29 34.10 21.94
N ARG A 190 -0.97 34.09 22.41
CA ARG A 190 -1.72 35.31 22.76
C ARG A 190 -2.58 35.12 24.00
N GLN A 191 -1.94 34.90 25.14
CA GLN A 191 -2.47 35.33 26.44
C GLN A 191 -1.27 35.78 27.27
N GLY A 192 -0.80 36.99 26.95
CA GLY A 192 0.01 37.83 27.84
C GLY A 192 -0.86 38.98 28.30
#